data_AF-A0A8C0UMZ0-F1
#
_entry.id   AF-A0A8C0UMZ0-F1
#
_cell.length_a   1.000
_cell.length_b   1.000
_cell.length_c   1.000
_cell.angle_alpha   90.00
_cell.angle_beta   90.00
_cell.angle_gamma   90.00
#
_symmetry.space_group_name_H-M   'P 1'
#
loop_
_entity.id
_entity.type
_entity.pdbx_description
1 polymer ?
#
loop_
_entity_poly.entity_id
_entity_poly.type
_entity_poly.pdbx_seq_one_letter_code
_entity_poly.pdbx_strand_id
1 'polypeptide(L)'
;FGVGGGQACSEFTAHVLNLLREQSRTRPIAASEIERMVSVIHGKFGSIQVQLKQSTCEAVMILRSRFLDARRKRRNFSKQATEVLNEYFYSHLSNPYPSEEAKEELAKKGGITVSQVSNWFGNKRIRYKKNMGKFQEEANIYAAKSAADAAAASSPNSGDFALFLFISVYFPFISV
;
A
#
# COMPACT_ATOMS: atom_id res chain seq x y z
N PHE A 1 1.82 -16.88 -23.40
CA PHE A 1 1.23 -16.29 -24.62
C PHE A 1 2.15 -16.34 -25.86
N GLY A 2 3.29 -17.04 -25.86
CA GLY A 2 4.30 -16.90 -26.92
C GLY A 2 4.15 -17.78 -28.17
N VAL A 3 3.35 -18.86 -28.13
CA VAL A 3 3.41 -19.90 -29.18
C VAL A 3 2.23 -19.82 -30.18
N GLY A 4 1.04 -19.41 -29.73
CA GLY A 4 -0.17 -19.47 -30.58
C GLY A 4 -0.30 -18.38 -31.65
N GLY A 5 0.26 -17.19 -31.43
CA GLY A 5 0.08 -16.05 -32.35
C GLY A 5 0.87 -16.19 -33.66
N GLY A 6 2.13 -16.63 -33.57
CA GLY A 6 2.95 -16.89 -34.75
C GLY A 6 2.41 -18.04 -35.59
N GLN A 7 1.94 -19.09 -34.92
CA GLN A 7 1.40 -20.28 -35.56
C GLN A 7 0.08 -20.00 -36.30
N ALA A 8 -0.85 -19.24 -35.70
CA ALA A 8 -2.08 -18.82 -36.35
C ALA A 8 -1.83 -17.92 -37.57
N CYS A 9 -0.83 -17.02 -37.50
CA CYS A 9 -0.43 -16.18 -38.63
C CYS A 9 0.11 -17.00 -39.80
N SER A 10 0.95 -18.00 -39.52
CA SER A 10 1.48 -18.90 -40.54
C SER A 10 0.40 -19.78 -41.18
N GLU A 11 -0.53 -20.31 -40.39
CA GLU A 11 -1.64 -21.14 -40.88
C GLU A 11 -2.58 -20.33 -41.77
N PHE A 12 -2.96 -19.12 -41.33
CA PHE A 12 -3.80 -18.22 -42.11
C PHE A 12 -3.12 -17.81 -43.42
N THR A 13 -1.84 -17.46 -43.37
CA THR A 13 -1.08 -17.06 -44.56
C THR A 13 -0.93 -18.22 -45.54
N ALA A 14 -0.66 -19.44 -45.06
CA ALA A 14 -0.59 -20.62 -45.90
C ALA A 14 -1.93 -20.92 -46.60
N HIS A 15 -3.05 -20.73 -45.89
CA HIS A 15 -4.38 -20.87 -46.48
C HIS A 15 -4.64 -19.83 -47.58
N VAL A 16 -4.31 -18.55 -47.33
CA VAL A 16 -4.44 -17.47 -48.32
C VAL A 16 -3.55 -17.73 -49.55
N LEU A 17 -2.32 -18.20 -49.34
CA LEU A 17 -1.42 -18.60 -50.43
C LEU A 17 -2.01 -19.70 -51.31
N ASN A 18 -2.59 -20.74 -50.70
CA ASN A 18 -3.25 -21.81 -51.45
C ASN A 18 -4.45 -21.32 -52.24
N LEU A 19 -5.27 -20.44 -51.65
CA LEU A 19 -6.43 -19.83 -52.33
C LEU A 19 -6.00 -18.98 -53.54
N LEU A 20 -4.98 -18.13 -53.36
CA LEU A 20 -4.48 -17.26 -54.44
C LEU A 20 -3.84 -18.06 -55.59
N ARG A 21 -3.20 -19.18 -55.29
CA ARG A 21 -2.66 -20.11 -56.30
C ARG A 21 -3.77 -20.83 -57.09
N GLU A 22 -4.87 -21.20 -56.44
CA GLU A 22 -5.99 -21.83 -57.13
C GLU A 22 -6.74 -20.83 -58.02
N GLN A 23 -6.89 -19.58 -57.56
CA GLN A 23 -7.49 -18.49 -58.33
C GLN A 23 -6.63 -18.06 -59.53
N SER A 24 -5.30 -18.18 -59.45
CA SER A 24 -4.43 -17.79 -60.56
C SER A 24 -4.59 -18.67 -61.82
N ARG A 25 -5.20 -19.85 -61.68
CA ARG A 25 -5.52 -20.78 -62.80
C ARG A 25 -6.62 -20.28 -63.74
N THR A 26 -7.54 -19.46 -63.22
CA THR A 26 -8.65 -18.89 -64.00
C THR A 26 -8.39 -17.46 -64.44
N ARG A 27 -7.47 -16.76 -63.77
CA ARG A 27 -6.99 -15.41 -64.14
C ARG A 27 -5.51 -15.29 -63.77
N PRO A 28 -4.57 -15.01 -64.69
CA PRO A 28 -3.16 -14.96 -64.35
C PRO A 28 -2.88 -13.85 -63.34
N ILE A 29 -2.56 -14.24 -62.10
CA ILE A 29 -2.09 -13.35 -61.03
C ILE A 29 -0.56 -13.51 -60.96
N ALA A 30 0.18 -12.41 -61.08
CA ALA A 30 1.64 -12.43 -60.99
C ALA A 30 2.09 -12.89 -59.59
N ALA A 31 3.12 -13.73 -59.52
CA ALA A 31 3.64 -14.25 -58.25
C ALA A 31 4.05 -13.13 -57.27
N SER A 32 4.59 -12.03 -57.79
CA SER A 32 4.96 -10.83 -57.02
C SER A 32 3.77 -10.17 -56.33
N GLU A 33 2.58 -10.24 -56.91
CA GLU A 33 1.37 -9.68 -56.31
C GLU A 33 0.86 -10.56 -55.15
N ILE A 34 1.01 -11.88 -55.27
CA ILE A 34 0.70 -12.84 -54.19
C ILE A 34 1.64 -12.59 -53.00
N GLU A 35 2.94 -12.45 -53.25
CA GLU A 35 3.95 -12.16 -52.21
C GLU A 35 3.68 -10.82 -51.51
N ARG A 36 3.29 -9.78 -52.27
CA ARG A 36 2.93 -8.47 -51.73
C ARG A 36 1.73 -8.57 -50.78
N MET A 37 0.68 -9.31 -51.16
CA MET A 37 -0.50 -9.50 -50.31
C MET A 37 -0.16 -10.23 -49.01
N VAL A 38 0.66 -11.28 -49.09
CA VAL A 38 1.14 -12.03 -47.91
C VAL A 38 1.99 -11.16 -46.98
N SER A 39 2.89 -10.35 -47.54
CA SER A 39 3.69 -9.40 -46.78
C SER A 39 2.82 -8.39 -46.00
N VAL A 40 1.76 -7.88 -46.63
CA VAL A 40 0.78 -6.99 -45.96
C VAL A 40 0.06 -7.71 -44.82
N ILE A 41 -0.32 -8.99 -45.00
CA ILE A 41 -0.97 -9.79 -43.96
C ILE A 41 -0.04 -9.96 -42.75
N HIS A 42 1.21 -10.36 -42.98
CA HIS A 42 2.20 -10.48 -41.91
C HIS A 42 2.43 -9.16 -41.18
N GLY A 43 2.53 -8.04 -41.90
CA GLY A 43 2.65 -6.70 -41.32
C GLY A 43 1.47 -6.36 -40.40
N LYS A 44 0.24 -6.57 -40.87
CA LYS A 44 -0.98 -6.33 -40.06
C LYS A 44 -1.03 -7.22 -38.82
N PHE A 45 -0.68 -8.50 -38.94
CA PHE A 45 -0.67 -9.41 -37.81
C PHE A 45 0.37 -9.02 -36.77
N GLY A 46 1.55 -8.55 -37.21
CA GLY A 46 2.57 -7.97 -36.36
C GLY A 46 2.07 -6.75 -35.60
N SER A 47 1.43 -5.80 -36.28
CA SER A 47 0.84 -4.60 -35.65
C SER A 47 -0.22 -4.95 -34.61
N ILE A 48 -1.14 -5.87 -34.93
CA ILE A 48 -2.19 -6.33 -34.00
C ILE A 48 -1.56 -6.97 -32.77
N GLN A 49 -0.54 -7.82 -32.95
CA GLN A 49 0.15 -8.45 -31.83
C GLN A 49 0.79 -7.43 -30.89
N VAL A 50 1.43 -6.40 -31.45
CA VAL A 50 2.04 -5.31 -30.67
C VAL A 50 0.97 -4.51 -29.93
N GLN A 51 -0.12 -4.14 -30.59
CA GLN A 51 -1.23 -3.41 -29.98
C GLN A 51 -1.89 -4.18 -28.83
N LEU A 52 -2.12 -5.49 -28.99
CA LEU A 52 -2.68 -6.34 -27.95
C LEU A 52 -1.73 -6.45 -26.74
N LYS A 53 -0.42 -6.60 -26.98
CA LYS A 53 0.60 -6.60 -25.92
C LYS A 53 0.63 -5.27 -25.18
N GLN A 54 0.58 -4.17 -25.92
CA GLN A 54 0.58 -2.82 -25.36
C GLN A 54 -0.66 -2.57 -24.49
N SER A 55 -1.86 -2.83 -25.03
CA SER A 55 -3.13 -2.68 -24.30
C SER A 55 -3.19 -3.56 -23.05
N THR A 56 -2.67 -4.79 -23.13
CA THR A 56 -2.59 -5.68 -21.95
C THR A 56 -1.63 -5.13 -20.90
N CYS A 57 -0.45 -4.66 -21.32
CA CYS A 57 0.53 -4.06 -20.41
C CYS A 57 -0.04 -2.82 -19.71
N GLU A 58 -0.70 -1.93 -20.46
CA GLU A 58 -1.38 -0.75 -19.93
C GLU A 58 -2.45 -1.13 -18.92
N ALA A 59 -3.32 -2.09 -19.24
CA ALA A 59 -4.36 -2.57 -18.32
C ALA A 59 -3.76 -3.15 -17.03
N VAL A 60 -2.68 -3.93 -17.14
CA VAL A 60 -1.95 -4.48 -15.98
C VAL A 60 -1.34 -3.37 -15.15
N MET A 61 -0.71 -2.36 -15.77
CA MET A 61 -0.12 -1.23 -15.05
C MET A 61 -1.18 -0.37 -14.35
N ILE A 62 -2.31 -0.12 -15.00
CA ILE A 62 -3.45 0.58 -14.40
C ILE A 62 -3.98 -0.21 -13.20
N LEU A 63 -4.17 -1.52 -13.34
CA LEU A 63 -4.65 -2.37 -12.25
C LEU A 63 -3.68 -2.37 -11.07
N ARG A 64 -2.37 -2.49 -11.36
CA ARG A 64 -1.30 -2.41 -10.35
C ARG A 64 -1.31 -1.06 -9.63
N SER A 65 -1.44 0.04 -10.36
CA SER A 65 -1.52 1.37 -9.76
C SER A 65 -2.73 1.47 -8.84
N ARG A 66 -3.93 1.11 -9.32
CA ARG A 66 -5.17 1.17 -8.53
C ARG A 66 -5.07 0.34 -7.25
N PHE A 67 -4.47 -0.84 -7.30
CA PHE A 67 -4.25 -1.68 -6.13
C PHE A 67 -3.27 -1.04 -5.13
N LEU A 68 -2.14 -0.52 -5.62
CA LEU A 68 -1.17 0.16 -4.77
C LEU A 68 -1.71 1.47 -4.19
N ASP A 69 -2.51 2.20 -4.93
CA ASP A 69 -3.19 3.42 -4.48
C ASP A 69 -4.25 3.11 -3.43
N ALA A 70 -5.06 2.07 -3.63
CA ALA A 70 -6.00 1.58 -2.62
C ALA A 70 -5.26 1.12 -1.34
N ARG A 71 -4.11 0.45 -1.48
CA ARG A 71 -3.25 0.08 -0.35
C ARG A 71 -2.65 1.30 0.35
N ARG A 72 -2.18 2.31 -0.40
CA ARG A 72 -1.69 3.59 0.15
C ARG A 72 -2.80 4.43 0.76
N LYS A 73 -4.06 4.22 0.36
CA LYS A 73 -5.25 4.85 0.96
C LYS A 73 -5.53 4.36 2.39
N ARG A 74 -4.83 3.32 2.91
CA ARG A 74 -4.53 3.23 4.36
C ARG A 74 -3.63 4.42 4.73
N ARG A 75 -4.23 5.61 4.80
CA ARG A 75 -3.57 6.83 5.27
C ARG A 75 -2.98 6.54 6.65
N ASN A 76 -1.73 6.92 6.84
CA ASN A 76 -1.20 7.10 8.18
C ASN A 76 -2.14 8.08 8.92
N PHE A 77 -2.31 7.87 10.22
CA PHE A 77 -3.07 8.82 11.02
C PHE A 77 -2.47 10.22 10.91
N SER A 78 -3.29 11.24 11.10
CA SER A 78 -2.78 12.61 11.18
C SER A 78 -1.74 12.72 12.29
N LYS A 79 -0.87 13.73 12.22
CA LYS A 79 0.13 13.97 13.27
C LYS A 79 -0.56 14.12 14.63
N GLN A 80 -1.63 14.90 14.68
CA GLN A 80 -2.46 15.09 15.87
C GLN A 80 -3.04 13.77 16.41
N ALA A 81 -3.66 12.94 15.57
CA ALA A 81 -4.20 11.65 16.00
C ALA A 81 -3.11 10.73 16.55
N THR A 82 -1.93 10.75 15.93
CA THR A 82 -0.79 9.96 16.37
C THR A 82 -0.23 10.47 17.71
N GLU A 83 -0.16 11.78 17.91
CA GLU A 83 0.25 12.40 19.18
C GLU A 83 -0.70 12.02 20.31
N VAL A 84 -2.01 12.21 20.13
CA VAL A 84 -3.04 11.86 21.12
C VAL A 84 -2.96 10.38 21.54
N LEU A 85 -2.78 9.47 20.57
CA LEU A 85 -2.68 8.04 20.85
C LEU A 85 -1.37 7.67 21.56
N ASN A 86 -0.25 8.28 21.16
CA ASN A 86 1.04 8.06 21.80
C ASN A 86 1.06 8.60 23.23
N GLU A 87 0.51 9.78 23.49
CA GLU A 87 0.38 10.38 24.82
C GLU A 87 -0.28 9.44 25.81
N TYR A 88 -1.44 8.91 25.42
CA TYR A 88 -2.18 7.98 26.24
C TYR A 88 -1.38 6.68 26.43
N PHE A 89 -0.77 6.16 25.37
CA PHE A 89 0.01 4.92 25.43
C PHE A 89 1.21 5.01 26.38
N TYR A 90 1.96 6.11 26.34
CA TYR A 90 3.13 6.29 27.19
C TYR A 90 2.78 6.68 28.62
N SER A 91 1.66 7.40 28.84
CA SER A 91 1.13 7.65 30.20
C SER A 91 0.57 6.39 30.88
N HIS A 92 0.12 5.41 30.10
CA HIS A 92 -0.42 4.16 30.59
C HIS A 92 0.47 2.97 30.20
N LEU A 93 1.80 3.15 30.24
CA LEU A 93 2.74 2.14 29.74
C LEU A 93 2.70 0.84 30.55
N SER A 94 2.38 0.92 31.85
CA SER A 94 2.17 -0.24 32.73
C SER A 94 0.94 -1.05 32.35
N ASN A 95 -0.13 -0.40 31.88
CA ASN A 95 -1.38 -1.04 31.46
C ASN A 95 -2.02 -0.33 30.24
N PRO A 96 -1.50 -0.53 29.01
CA PRO A 96 -1.94 0.21 27.82
C PRO A 96 -3.21 -0.41 27.19
N TYR A 97 -4.26 -0.50 28.00
CA TYR A 97 -5.58 -1.03 27.64
C TYR A 97 -6.65 0.02 27.99
N PRO A 98 -6.94 0.97 27.07
CA PRO A 98 -7.98 1.96 27.31
C PRO A 98 -9.35 1.30 27.49
N SER A 99 -10.13 1.80 28.45
CA SER A 99 -11.55 1.48 28.61
C SER A 99 -12.36 1.93 27.38
N GLU A 100 -13.61 1.49 27.26
CA GLU A 100 -14.44 1.86 26.11
C GLU A 100 -14.68 3.37 26.02
N GLU A 101 -14.96 4.01 27.17
CA GLU A 101 -15.06 5.47 27.30
C GLU A 101 -13.77 6.18 26.87
N ALA A 102 -12.60 5.69 27.32
CA ALA A 102 -11.32 6.27 26.93
C ALA A 102 -11.06 6.13 25.41
N LYS A 103 -11.48 5.03 24.78
CA LYS A 103 -11.37 4.89 23.32
C LYS A 103 -12.26 5.88 22.57
N GLU A 104 -13.46 6.16 23.06
CA GLU A 104 -14.36 7.16 22.49
C GLU A 104 -13.76 8.56 22.58
N GLU A 105 -13.15 8.92 23.72
CA GLU A 105 -12.44 10.18 23.86
C GLU A 105 -11.25 10.31 22.91
N LEU A 106 -10.42 9.27 22.81
CA LEU A 106 -9.26 9.25 21.91
C LEU A 106 -9.69 9.31 20.43
N ALA A 107 -10.78 8.64 20.08
CA ALA A 107 -11.40 8.70 18.77
C ALA A 107 -11.85 10.14 18.44
N LYS A 108 -12.55 10.79 19.37
CA LYS A 108 -13.01 12.18 19.23
C LYS A 108 -11.85 13.17 19.12
N LYS A 109 -10.85 13.08 20.00
CA LYS A 109 -9.66 13.95 20.00
C LYS A 109 -8.78 13.75 18.76
N GLY A 110 -8.66 12.52 18.28
CA GLY A 110 -7.88 12.18 17.08
C GLY A 110 -8.63 12.34 15.76
N GLY A 111 -9.96 12.55 15.78
CA GLY A 111 -10.78 12.57 14.57
C GLY A 111 -10.77 11.22 13.82
N ILE A 112 -10.71 10.11 14.56
CA ILE A 112 -10.68 8.74 14.06
C ILE A 112 -11.79 7.92 14.69
N THR A 113 -12.00 6.69 14.20
CA THR A 113 -13.03 5.79 14.73
C THR A 113 -12.53 4.97 15.92
N VAL A 114 -13.43 4.53 16.80
CA VAL A 114 -13.11 3.65 17.95
C VAL A 114 -12.44 2.34 17.50
N SER A 115 -12.85 1.80 16.35
CA SER A 115 -12.21 0.62 15.75
C SER A 115 -10.75 0.90 15.34
N GLN A 116 -10.45 2.09 14.79
CA GLN A 116 -9.09 2.50 14.47
C GLN A 116 -8.23 2.67 15.73
N VAL A 117 -8.77 3.22 16.81
CA VAL A 117 -8.10 3.29 18.13
C VAL A 117 -7.76 1.89 18.62
N SER A 118 -8.74 0.98 18.65
CA SER A 118 -8.56 -0.41 19.11
C SER A 118 -7.47 -1.15 18.33
N ASN A 119 -7.51 -1.03 17.00
CA ASN A 119 -6.50 -1.63 16.13
C ASN A 119 -5.11 -1.01 16.32
N TRP A 120 -5.03 0.31 16.57
CA TRP A 120 -3.76 0.98 16.81
C TRP A 120 -3.11 0.51 18.11
N PHE A 121 -3.86 0.45 19.21
CA PHE A 121 -3.34 -0.02 20.50
C PHE A 121 -2.88 -1.47 20.45
N GLY A 122 -3.64 -2.35 19.78
CA GLY A 122 -3.22 -3.74 19.55
C GLY A 122 -1.89 -3.84 18.81
N ASN A 123 -1.75 -3.08 17.72
CA ASN A 123 -0.51 -3.05 16.93
C ASN A 123 0.67 -2.40 17.69
N LYS A 124 0.44 -1.30 18.40
CA LYS A 124 1.47 -0.57 19.16
C LYS A 124 2.03 -1.44 20.28
N ARG A 125 1.20 -2.17 21.03
CA ARG A 125 1.66 -3.14 22.06
C ARG A 125 2.57 -4.23 21.49
N ILE A 126 2.19 -4.83 20.36
CA ILE A 126 3.01 -5.87 19.70
C ILE A 126 4.36 -5.30 19.26
N ARG A 127 4.37 -4.10 18.66
CA ARG A 127 5.61 -3.44 18.22
C ARG A 127 6.51 -3.07 19.39
N TYR A 128 5.93 -2.54 20.47
CA TYR A 128 6.63 -2.18 21.69
C TYR A 128 7.31 -3.40 22.32
N LYS A 129 6.57 -4.51 22.50
CA LYS A 129 7.10 -5.76 23.07
C LYS A 129 8.23 -6.36 22.23
N LYS A 130 8.15 -6.26 20.90
CA LYS A 130 9.15 -6.85 20.00
C LYS A 130 10.45 -6.03 19.90
N ASN A 131 10.42 -4.73 20.17
CA ASN A 131 11.55 -3.81 19.93
C ASN A 131 11.82 -2.89 21.12
N MET A 132 11.85 -3.43 22.35
CA MET A 132 11.89 -2.63 23.59
C MET A 132 13.01 -1.57 23.61
N GLY A 133 14.20 -1.86 23.09
CA GLY A 133 15.33 -0.90 23.10
C GLY A 133 15.13 0.36 22.23
N LYS A 134 14.41 0.28 21.10
CA LYS A 134 14.19 1.43 20.20
C LYS A 134 13.03 2.32 20.65
N PHE A 135 12.04 1.73 21.31
CA PHE A 135 10.86 2.47 21.77
C PHE A 135 11.07 3.16 23.12
N GLN A 136 12.12 2.82 23.85
CA GLN A 136 12.54 3.53 25.06
C GLN A 136 12.95 4.98 24.76
N GLU A 137 13.61 5.21 23.62
CA GLU A 137 13.99 6.54 23.15
C GLU A 137 12.74 7.38 22.78
N GLU A 138 11.78 6.79 22.07
CA GLU A 138 10.50 7.45 21.77
C GLU A 138 9.70 7.77 23.04
N ALA A 139 9.69 6.86 24.02
CA ALA A 139 9.04 7.07 25.32
C ALA A 139 9.70 8.21 26.09
N ASN A 140 11.04 8.27 26.08
CA ASN A 140 11.81 9.32 26.74
C ASN A 140 11.56 10.71 26.12
N ILE A 141 11.46 10.79 24.79
CA ILE A 141 11.09 12.03 24.09
C ILE A 141 9.70 12.52 24.54
N TYR A 142 8.72 11.61 24.65
CA TYR A 142 7.36 11.98 25.04
C TYR A 142 7.29 12.40 26.52
N ALA A 143 8.02 11.70 27.40
CA ALA A 143 8.13 12.07 28.81
C ALA A 143 8.80 13.45 28.99
N ALA A 144 9.89 13.72 28.26
CA ALA A 144 10.57 15.01 28.29
C ALA A 144 9.69 16.16 27.77
N LYS A 145 8.92 15.93 26.70
CA LYS A 145 7.96 16.90 26.18
C LYS A 145 6.86 17.19 27.19
N SER A 146 6.28 16.15 27.79
CA SER A 146 5.24 16.32 28.82
C SER A 146 5.76 17.04 30.06
N ALA A 147 7.02 16.82 30.46
CA ALA A 147 7.66 17.54 31.57
C ALA A 147 7.93 19.00 31.22
N ALA A 148 8.33 19.32 29.98
CA ALA A 148 8.51 20.68 29.50
C ALA A 148 7.19 21.45 29.41
N ASP A 149 6.13 20.81 28.90
CA ASP A 149 4.78 21.38 28.86
C ASP A 149 4.24 21.60 30.29
N ALA A 150 4.50 20.68 31.22
CA ALA A 150 4.17 20.83 32.64
C ALA A 150 4.95 21.95 33.34
N ALA A 151 6.21 22.19 32.95
CA ALA A 151 7.00 23.31 33.47
C ALA A 151 6.52 24.67 32.93
N ALA A 152 5.99 24.70 31.70
CA ALA A 152 5.42 25.90 31.09
C ALA A 152 4.02 26.23 31.63
N ALA A 153 3.22 25.21 31.98
CA ALA A 153 1.94 25.38 32.64
C ALA A 153 2.12 25.35 34.16
N SER A 154 2.24 26.52 34.81
CA SER A 154 2.35 26.68 36.26
C SER A 154 1.09 26.23 37.03
N SER A 155 0.76 24.94 36.97
CA SER A 155 -0.39 24.32 37.62
C SER A 155 0.11 23.21 38.55
N PRO A 156 -0.26 23.18 39.85
CA PRO A 156 0.31 22.24 40.82
C PRO A 156 0.05 20.76 40.53
N ASN A 157 -0.89 20.44 39.63
CA ASN A 157 -1.37 19.08 39.37
C ASN A 157 -0.61 18.35 38.24
N SER A 158 0.31 19.02 37.54
CA SER A 158 1.05 18.47 36.39
C SER A 158 2.39 17.83 36.78
N GLY A 159 2.94 18.17 37.95
CA GLY A 159 4.21 17.63 38.44
C GLY A 159 4.15 16.15 38.80
N ASP A 160 3.04 15.70 39.41
CA ASP A 160 2.83 14.29 39.76
C ASP A 160 2.69 13.40 38.50
N PHE A 161 2.10 13.96 37.43
CA PHE A 161 1.95 13.26 36.16
C PHE A 161 3.30 13.06 35.45
N ALA A 162 4.18 14.06 35.47
CA ALA A 162 5.53 13.96 34.93
C ALA A 162 6.38 12.95 35.70
N LEU A 163 6.25 12.90 37.04
CA LEU A 163 6.96 11.93 37.88
C LEU A 163 6.48 10.49 37.63
N PHE A 164 5.16 10.29 37.48
CA PHE A 164 4.58 8.98 37.16
C PHE A 164 5.04 8.44 35.80
N LEU A 165 5.10 9.32 34.80
CA LEU A 165 5.68 9.02 33.48
C LEU A 165 7.15 8.65 33.58
N PHE A 166 7.94 9.41 34.34
CA PHE A 166 9.36 9.17 34.51
C PHE A 166 9.63 7.82 35.19
N ILE A 167 8.89 7.49 36.26
CA ILE A 167 9.00 6.20 36.96
C ILE A 167 8.57 5.04 36.03
N SER A 168 7.46 5.18 35.31
CA SER A 168 6.94 4.13 34.42
C SER A 168 7.86 3.86 33.22
N VAL A 169 8.60 4.86 32.75
CA VAL A 169 9.58 4.74 31.66
C VAL A 169 10.88 4.13 32.16
N TYR A 170 11.42 4.59 33.29
CA TYR A 170 12.77 4.21 33.74
C TYR A 170 12.82 3.01 34.71
N PHE A 171 11.70 2.70 35.38
CA PHE A 171 11.61 1.62 36.37
C PHE A 171 10.34 0.78 36.16
N PRO A 172 10.26 -0.03 35.08
CA PRO A 172 9.07 -0.81 34.76
C PRO A 172 8.73 -1.94 35.77
N PHE A 173 9.56 -2.14 36.80
CA PHE A 173 9.41 -3.21 37.81
C PHE A 173 9.06 -2.71 39.22
N ILE A 174 8.87 -1.40 39.45
CA ILE A 174 8.68 -0.85 40.82
C ILE A 174 7.19 -0.66 41.22
N SER A 175 6.22 -0.79 40.31
CA SER A 175 4.80 -0.75 40.67
C SER A 175 4.19 -2.15 40.78
N VAL A 176 4.24 -2.71 41.99
CA VAL A 176 3.33 -3.76 42.49
C VAL A 176 2.54 -3.17 43.65
#